data_AF-A0A0W0R5G2-F1
#
_entry.id   AF-A0A0W0R5G2-F1
#
_cell.length_a   1.000
_cell.length_b   1.000
_cell.length_c   1.000
_cell.angle_alpha   90.00
_cell.angle_beta   90.00
_cell.angle_gamma   90.00
#
_symmetry.space_group_name_H-M   'P 1'
#
loop_
_entity.id
_entity.type
_entity.pdbx_description
1 polymer ?
#
loop_
_entity_poly.entity_id
_entity_poly.type
_entity_poly.pdbx_seq_one_letter_code
_entity_poly.pdbx_strand_id
1 'polypeptide(L)'
;MPLLSELRTVIPNYWYTTAQLNAVGKAWESESPHHLFLVSEKVYKTKLAERHLIQKKDIFPLKILLPLNCDGDHWTSVAIQVSQKAGKAHIKISFTDSNKFTNLYITLDSAIKAEVSRLKILLLKVYPQAEIESEIYPFSWKQEDYSSCGPYSLANGMRCLNEEGYQPNPGRVAIRIQQLNKMESSIAIKGCSNNNEIDEILTYWLKDRISQNKPYLLTSSVTMELLCLNYARAMDQDYEEVRKKFGEEYDYDRNLLRFVPVNIRLRELLRKNRRELHSSTNLENEYDRVLKGNVMAQLEKIRFSIARKKGELVSYRIMAEALPLIQKLNTSAVIKELDKIFDNSQECKTHLITLAEIVGSRSIENDYSQKLMKLAQAYKAVFEAWTAINTLPSFSLEFPIQLLHNQIGLLQKAVARNKATLVGSIAYLIKDFCDYLLEFCSLGVWIPDYKQIEYIKLQLQKDTKTTSNADFMKELDQLEQLAGAKRAVEESLQQLPL
;
A
#
# COMPACT_ATOMS: atom_id res chain seq x y z
N MET A 1 31.57 14.18 -22.87
CA MET A 1 30.10 14.28 -22.73
C MET A 1 29.49 13.09 -23.44
N PRO A 2 28.71 12.23 -22.76
CA PRO A 2 28.02 11.13 -23.44
C PRO A 2 27.02 11.66 -24.46
N LEU A 3 26.83 10.94 -25.56
CA LEU A 3 25.87 11.31 -26.61
C LEU A 3 24.45 11.31 -26.03
N LEU A 4 23.58 12.25 -26.45
CA LEU A 4 22.17 12.32 -26.03
C LEU A 4 21.41 10.99 -26.19
N SER A 5 21.85 10.13 -27.12
CA SER A 5 21.33 8.76 -27.31
C SER A 5 21.75 7.77 -26.21
N GLU A 6 22.92 7.94 -25.59
CA GLU A 6 23.41 7.11 -24.49
C GLU A 6 22.73 7.44 -23.15
N LEU A 7 22.25 8.69 -23.00
CA LEU A 7 21.53 9.14 -21.80
C LEU A 7 20.07 8.67 -21.75
N ARG A 8 19.50 8.24 -22.89
CA ARG A 8 18.08 7.83 -23.02
C ARG A 8 17.86 6.31 -22.90
N THR A 9 18.62 5.62 -22.06
CA THR A 9 18.36 4.21 -21.72
C THR A 9 17.26 4.10 -20.66
N VAL A 10 16.21 3.32 -20.93
CA VAL A 10 15.11 3.08 -19.98
C VAL A 10 15.46 1.95 -19.02
N ILE A 11 15.36 2.21 -17.71
CA ILE A 11 15.29 1.14 -16.70
C ILE A 11 13.83 0.63 -16.63
N PRO A 12 13.53 -0.62 -17.05
CA PRO A 12 12.16 -1.10 -17.23
C PRO A 12 11.28 -1.09 -15.96
N ASN A 13 11.90 -1.15 -14.78
CA ASN A 13 11.22 -1.22 -13.49
C ASN A 13 11.39 0.06 -12.67
N TYR A 14 11.87 1.16 -13.26
CA TYR A 14 12.04 2.40 -12.51
C TYR A 14 10.69 2.97 -12.08
N TRP A 15 10.60 3.31 -10.79
CA TRP A 15 9.49 4.02 -10.19
C TRP A 15 9.60 5.51 -10.53
N TYR A 16 8.64 6.03 -11.29
CA TYR A 16 8.58 7.47 -11.55
C TYR A 16 8.40 8.23 -10.24
N THR A 17 9.30 9.18 -10.04
CA THR A 17 9.19 10.19 -9.00
C THR A 17 8.37 11.36 -9.52
N THR A 18 8.13 12.34 -8.66
CA THR A 18 7.44 13.58 -9.03
C THR A 18 8.18 14.30 -10.17
N ALA A 19 9.52 14.19 -10.24
CA ALA A 19 10.32 14.82 -11.29
C ALA A 19 9.95 14.32 -12.68
N GLN A 20 9.86 13.00 -12.88
CA GLN A 20 9.47 12.44 -14.19
C GLN A 20 8.02 12.74 -14.54
N LEU A 21 7.12 12.70 -13.55
CA LEU A 21 5.72 13.06 -13.78
C LEU A 21 5.58 14.52 -14.23
N ASN A 22 6.29 15.43 -13.54
CA ASN A 22 6.33 16.85 -13.90
C ASN A 22 6.94 17.07 -15.28
N ALA A 23 8.06 16.42 -15.59
CA ALA A 23 8.72 16.60 -16.88
C ALA A 23 7.83 16.18 -18.05
N VAL A 24 7.19 15.01 -17.95
CA VAL A 24 6.28 14.51 -19.01
C VAL A 24 5.00 15.34 -19.06
N GLY A 25 4.44 15.68 -17.90
CA GLY A 25 3.22 16.48 -17.81
C GLY A 25 3.39 17.90 -18.35
N LYS A 26 4.51 18.55 -18.04
CA LYS A 26 4.82 19.90 -18.56
C LYS A 26 5.15 19.88 -20.04
N ALA A 27 5.83 18.85 -20.54
CA ALA A 27 5.99 18.65 -21.98
C ALA A 27 4.62 18.55 -22.67
N TRP A 28 3.71 17.72 -22.14
CA TRP A 28 2.35 17.61 -22.67
C TRP A 28 1.54 18.92 -22.58
N GLU A 29 1.66 19.68 -21.49
CA GLU A 29 1.04 21.01 -21.36
C GLU A 29 1.55 21.99 -22.42
N SER A 30 2.83 21.92 -22.78
CA SER A 30 3.43 22.79 -23.80
C SER A 30 2.99 22.48 -25.23
N GLU A 31 2.48 21.26 -25.49
CA GLU A 31 2.02 20.83 -26.83
C GLU A 31 0.77 21.61 -27.30
N SER A 32 -0.01 22.21 -26.38
CA SER A 32 -1.22 22.94 -26.75
C SER A 32 -1.67 23.95 -25.68
N PRO A 33 -2.15 25.15 -26.06
CA PRO A 33 -2.76 26.08 -25.11
C PRO A 33 -4.01 25.51 -24.42
N HIS A 34 -4.65 24.50 -25.04
CA HIS A 34 -5.79 23.76 -24.51
C HIS A 34 -5.42 22.71 -23.46
N HIS A 35 -4.13 22.49 -23.18
CA HIS A 35 -3.68 21.57 -22.15
C HIS A 35 -3.35 22.33 -20.86
N LEU A 36 -3.63 21.69 -19.72
CA LEU A 36 -3.23 22.15 -18.39
C LEU A 36 -2.77 20.94 -17.59
N PHE A 37 -1.53 20.97 -17.12
CA PHE A 37 -1.01 19.91 -16.28
C PHE A 37 -0.98 20.37 -14.81
N LEU A 38 -1.65 19.59 -13.95
CA LEU A 38 -1.71 19.81 -12.51
C LEU A 38 -1.13 18.57 -11.81
N VAL A 39 -0.56 18.71 -10.61
CA VAL A 39 -0.14 17.57 -9.78
C VAL A 39 -0.84 17.65 -8.42
N SER A 40 -1.31 16.52 -7.89
CA SER A 40 -2.20 16.46 -6.72
C SER A 40 -1.59 16.91 -5.39
N GLU A 41 -2.49 17.35 -4.49
CA GLU A 41 -2.24 18.17 -3.30
C GLU A 41 -1.30 17.64 -2.21
N LYS A 42 -0.85 16.37 -2.21
CA LYS A 42 0.28 16.00 -1.31
C LYS A 42 1.58 16.75 -1.66
N VAL A 43 1.60 17.43 -2.82
CA VAL A 43 2.69 18.24 -3.37
C VAL A 43 2.27 19.71 -3.64
N TYR A 44 1.00 20.13 -3.45
CA TYR A 44 0.56 21.47 -3.89
C TYR A 44 -0.48 22.18 -3.00
N LYS A 45 -0.41 23.52 -2.98
CA LYS A 45 -1.35 24.42 -2.28
C LYS A 45 -2.54 24.73 -3.21
N THR A 46 -3.77 24.41 -2.79
CA THR A 46 -5.06 24.63 -3.52
C THR A 46 -5.14 25.95 -4.29
N LYS A 47 -4.60 27.04 -3.71
CA LYS A 47 -4.61 28.40 -4.30
C LYS A 47 -3.90 28.52 -5.64
N LEU A 48 -2.85 27.73 -5.89
CA LEU A 48 -2.09 27.86 -7.13
C LEU A 48 -2.77 27.11 -8.28
N ALA A 49 -3.51 26.03 -7.98
CA ALA A 49 -4.33 25.33 -8.98
C ALA A 49 -5.51 26.19 -9.42
N GLU A 50 -6.14 26.86 -8.45
CA GLU A 50 -7.17 27.87 -8.71
C GLU A 50 -6.69 28.98 -9.64
N ARG A 51 -5.48 29.53 -9.39
CA ARG A 51 -4.88 30.55 -10.26
C ARG A 51 -4.68 30.06 -11.69
N HIS A 52 -4.14 28.86 -11.88
CA HIS A 52 -3.93 28.31 -13.22
C HIS A 52 -5.25 28.05 -13.96
N LEU A 53 -6.27 27.56 -13.25
CA LEU A 53 -7.61 27.38 -13.83
C LEU A 53 -8.24 28.73 -14.24
N ILE A 54 -8.13 29.75 -13.38
CA ILE A 54 -8.63 31.10 -13.69
C ILE A 54 -7.94 31.69 -14.92
N GLN A 55 -6.64 31.50 -15.07
CA GLN A 55 -5.88 31.99 -16.23
C GLN A 55 -6.31 31.35 -17.55
N LYS A 56 -6.81 30.12 -17.52
CA LYS A 56 -7.25 29.36 -18.69
C LYS A 56 -8.77 29.23 -18.79
N LYS A 57 -9.53 30.01 -17.99
CA LYS A 57 -10.97 29.80 -17.83
C LYS A 57 -11.78 29.93 -19.13
N ASP A 58 -11.30 30.76 -20.06
CA ASP A 58 -11.99 31.07 -21.32
C ASP A 58 -11.49 30.23 -22.50
N ILE A 59 -10.58 29.26 -22.27
CA ILE A 59 -10.05 28.38 -23.30
C ILE A 59 -10.92 27.11 -23.36
N PHE A 60 -11.56 26.86 -24.51
CA PHE A 60 -12.38 25.67 -24.72
C PHE A 60 -12.02 24.95 -26.03
N PRO A 61 -11.95 23.61 -26.05
CA PRO A 61 -11.99 22.73 -24.88
C PRO A 61 -10.71 22.86 -24.04
N LEU A 62 -10.81 22.80 -22.71
CA LEU A 62 -9.65 22.71 -21.82
C LEU A 62 -9.51 21.27 -21.35
N LYS A 63 -8.35 20.67 -21.59
CA LYS A 63 -7.97 19.32 -21.14
C LYS A 63 -7.01 19.45 -19.98
N ILE A 64 -7.35 18.84 -18.85
CA ILE A 64 -6.57 18.92 -17.63
C ILE A 64 -6.10 17.51 -17.26
N LEU A 65 -4.80 17.31 -17.23
CA LEU A 65 -4.18 16.06 -16.79
C LEU A 65 -3.70 16.21 -15.34
N LEU A 66 -4.19 15.34 -14.47
CA LEU A 66 -3.87 15.35 -13.04
C LEU A 66 -3.43 13.95 -12.58
N PRO A 67 -2.13 13.60 -12.60
CA PRO A 67 -1.63 12.45 -11.86
C PRO A 67 -1.88 12.64 -10.35
N LEU A 68 -2.40 11.58 -9.74
CA LEU A 68 -2.72 11.48 -8.33
C LEU A 68 -1.83 10.45 -7.66
N ASN A 69 -1.18 10.82 -6.56
CA ASN A 69 -0.48 9.87 -5.72
C ASN A 69 -1.44 9.30 -4.67
N CYS A 70 -1.96 8.10 -4.94
CA CYS A 70 -2.71 7.30 -3.99
C CYS A 70 -1.74 6.74 -2.96
N ASP A 71 -1.79 7.31 -1.76
CA ASP A 71 -1.03 6.80 -0.63
C ASP A 71 0.47 6.70 -0.91
N GLY A 72 1.15 7.75 -1.35
CA GLY A 72 2.62 7.85 -1.34
C GLY A 72 3.43 6.92 -2.28
N ASP A 73 2.84 5.88 -2.85
CA ASP A 73 3.58 4.86 -3.60
C ASP A 73 2.80 4.28 -4.82
N HIS A 74 1.54 4.66 -5.03
CA HIS A 74 0.79 4.32 -6.24
C HIS A 74 0.35 5.57 -6.98
N TRP A 75 0.64 5.62 -8.28
CA TRP A 75 0.18 6.70 -9.14
C TRP A 75 -1.02 6.26 -9.98
N THR A 76 -2.02 7.13 -10.00
CA THR A 76 -3.24 7.01 -10.80
C THR A 76 -3.51 8.35 -11.49
N SER A 77 -4.54 8.50 -12.32
CA SER A 77 -4.81 9.79 -12.95
C SER A 77 -6.27 10.20 -12.94
N VAL A 78 -6.49 11.51 -12.89
CA VAL A 78 -7.76 12.15 -13.19
C VAL A 78 -7.57 13.00 -14.45
N ALA A 79 -8.42 12.76 -15.43
CA ALA A 79 -8.51 13.47 -16.70
C ALA A 79 -9.77 14.33 -16.66
N ILE A 80 -9.63 15.65 -16.78
CA ILE A 80 -10.78 16.58 -16.75
C ILE A 80 -10.88 17.26 -18.11
N GLN A 81 -12.05 17.21 -18.73
CA GLN A 81 -12.35 17.92 -19.96
C GLN A 81 -13.40 18.97 -19.67
N VAL A 82 -13.07 20.22 -19.92
CA VAL A 82 -14.00 21.35 -19.84
C VAL A 82 -14.34 21.75 -21.27
N SER A 83 -15.61 21.61 -21.65
CA SER A 83 -16.14 22.07 -22.93
C SER A 83 -17.21 23.12 -22.71
N GLN A 84 -17.66 23.78 -23.78
CA GLN A 84 -18.77 24.73 -23.72
C GLN A 84 -19.94 24.19 -24.53
N LYS A 85 -21.12 24.11 -23.90
CA LYS A 85 -22.37 23.69 -24.55
C LYS A 85 -23.48 24.66 -24.17
N ALA A 86 -24.16 25.22 -25.16
CA ALA A 86 -25.24 26.20 -24.97
C ALA A 86 -24.85 27.38 -24.02
N GLY A 87 -23.62 27.89 -24.16
CA GLY A 87 -23.12 29.00 -23.35
C GLY A 87 -22.68 28.63 -21.93
N LYS A 88 -22.86 27.38 -21.49
CA LYS A 88 -22.44 26.88 -20.17
C LYS A 88 -21.23 25.95 -20.29
N ALA A 89 -20.38 25.95 -19.26
CA ALA A 89 -19.30 24.99 -19.16
C ALA A 89 -19.86 23.60 -18.85
N HIS A 90 -19.34 22.58 -19.53
CA HIS A 90 -19.62 21.18 -19.25
C HIS A 90 -18.30 20.50 -18.88
N ILE A 91 -18.27 19.84 -17.73
CA ILE A 91 -17.06 19.31 -17.13
C ILE A 91 -17.18 17.81 -16.98
N LYS A 92 -16.35 17.08 -17.72
CA LYS A 92 -16.22 15.64 -17.62
C LYS A 92 -14.99 15.28 -16.81
N ILE A 93 -15.18 14.62 -15.66
CA ILE A 93 -14.10 14.14 -14.79
C ILE A 93 -13.97 12.63 -14.94
N SER A 94 -12.90 12.18 -15.58
CA SER A 94 -12.66 10.77 -15.84
C SER A 94 -11.49 10.26 -15.02
N PHE A 95 -11.67 9.12 -14.37
CA PHE A 95 -10.63 8.47 -13.55
C PHE A 95 -10.01 7.29 -14.29
N THR A 96 -8.68 7.14 -14.23
CA THR A 96 -7.95 6.02 -14.84
C THR A 96 -7.04 5.38 -13.80
N ASP A 97 -7.02 4.04 -13.71
CA ASP A 97 -6.15 3.28 -12.81
C ASP A 97 -5.61 2.03 -13.50
N SER A 98 -4.28 1.91 -13.52
CA SER A 98 -3.58 0.78 -14.13
C SER A 98 -3.57 -0.46 -13.25
N ASN A 99 -3.89 -0.35 -11.96
CA ASN A 99 -3.91 -1.46 -10.98
C ASN A 99 -5.29 -2.10 -10.77
N LYS A 100 -6.39 -1.34 -10.88
CA LYS A 100 -7.72 -1.82 -10.51
C LYS A 100 -8.56 -2.26 -11.72
N PHE A 101 -9.26 -3.39 -11.62
CA PHE A 101 -10.15 -3.93 -12.67
C PHE A 101 -11.57 -3.36 -12.66
N THR A 102 -11.86 -2.38 -11.82
CA THR A 102 -13.24 -1.97 -11.57
C THR A 102 -13.65 -0.78 -12.43
N ASN A 103 -14.83 -0.89 -13.06
CA ASN A 103 -15.51 0.18 -13.77
C ASN A 103 -16.55 0.89 -12.88
N LEU A 104 -16.64 0.53 -11.59
CA LEU A 104 -17.65 1.05 -10.66
C LEU A 104 -17.08 2.12 -9.73
N TYR A 105 -17.60 3.35 -9.84
CA TYR A 105 -17.18 4.49 -9.02
C TYR A 105 -17.25 4.22 -7.50
N ILE A 106 -18.24 3.42 -7.06
CA ILE A 106 -18.42 3.06 -5.64
C ILE A 106 -17.22 2.30 -5.06
N THR A 107 -16.42 1.65 -5.90
CA THR A 107 -15.25 0.85 -5.48
C THR A 107 -13.94 1.63 -5.51
N LEU A 108 -13.98 2.93 -5.88
CA LEU A 108 -12.80 3.80 -5.81
C LEU A 108 -12.35 4.01 -4.35
N ASP A 109 -11.05 4.21 -4.21
CA ASP A 109 -10.41 4.50 -2.92
C ASP A 109 -11.01 5.76 -2.29
N SER A 110 -11.12 5.79 -0.96
CA SER A 110 -11.65 6.95 -0.23
C SER A 110 -10.80 8.21 -0.46
N ALA A 111 -9.48 8.07 -0.60
CA ALA A 111 -8.58 9.17 -0.91
C ALA A 111 -8.85 9.75 -2.30
N ILE A 112 -9.12 8.90 -3.29
CA ILE A 112 -9.47 9.32 -4.66
C ILE A 112 -10.81 10.06 -4.66
N LYS A 113 -11.82 9.51 -3.97
CA LYS A 113 -13.14 10.13 -3.87
C LYS A 113 -13.07 11.51 -3.21
N ALA A 114 -12.25 11.65 -2.16
CA ALA A 114 -12.03 12.92 -1.50
C ALA A 114 -11.38 13.95 -2.45
N GLU A 115 -10.38 13.53 -3.21
CA GLU A 115 -9.70 14.39 -4.18
C GLU A 115 -10.62 14.81 -5.34
N VAL A 116 -11.41 13.88 -5.90
CA VAL A 116 -12.43 14.21 -6.91
C VAL A 116 -13.44 15.21 -6.35
N SER A 117 -13.90 15.02 -5.12
CA SER A 117 -14.83 15.95 -4.46
C SER A 117 -14.22 17.34 -4.30
N ARG A 118 -12.95 17.42 -3.90
CA ARG A 118 -12.20 18.67 -3.78
C ARG A 118 -12.05 19.37 -5.13
N LEU A 119 -11.72 18.64 -6.20
CA LEU A 119 -11.62 19.18 -7.56
C LEU A 119 -12.96 19.71 -8.06
N LYS A 120 -14.08 19.03 -7.77
CA LYS A 120 -15.43 19.53 -8.09
C LYS A 120 -15.69 20.89 -7.46
N ILE A 121 -15.37 21.04 -6.16
CA ILE A 121 -15.51 22.32 -5.46
C ILE A 121 -14.65 23.40 -6.12
N LEU A 122 -13.40 23.07 -6.46
CA LEU A 122 -12.49 24.00 -7.13
C LEU A 122 -13.00 24.43 -8.51
N LEU A 123 -13.48 23.49 -9.31
CA LEU A 123 -14.00 23.75 -10.65
C LEU A 123 -15.28 24.59 -10.60
N LEU A 124 -16.18 24.33 -9.65
CA LEU A 124 -17.40 25.13 -9.46
C LEU A 124 -17.10 26.56 -8.99
N LYS A 125 -15.97 26.81 -8.33
CA LYS A 125 -15.55 28.20 -8.04
C LYS A 125 -15.18 28.97 -9.31
N VAL A 126 -14.54 28.30 -10.27
CA VAL A 126 -14.11 28.91 -11.53
C VAL A 126 -15.25 28.94 -12.56
N TYR A 127 -16.12 27.92 -12.53
CA TYR A 127 -17.26 27.73 -13.43
C TYR A 127 -18.55 27.50 -12.61
N PRO A 128 -19.17 28.56 -12.04
CA PRO A 128 -20.28 28.45 -11.08
C PRO A 128 -21.55 27.77 -11.60
N GLN A 129 -21.74 27.71 -12.91
CA GLN A 129 -22.92 27.12 -13.56
C GLN A 129 -22.57 25.86 -14.37
N ALA A 130 -21.41 25.26 -14.12
CA ALA A 130 -20.98 24.09 -14.86
C ALA A 130 -21.79 22.84 -14.50
N GLU A 131 -22.14 22.06 -15.52
CA GLU A 131 -22.61 20.68 -15.33
C GLU A 131 -21.39 19.77 -15.19
N ILE A 132 -21.32 19.01 -14.10
CA ILE A 132 -20.18 18.12 -13.82
C ILE A 132 -20.63 16.66 -13.84
N GLU A 133 -20.07 15.90 -14.77
CA GLU A 133 -20.18 14.44 -14.80
C GLU A 133 -18.87 13.78 -14.33
N SER A 134 -18.97 12.55 -13.83
CA SER A 134 -17.79 11.81 -13.41
C SER A 134 -17.91 10.34 -13.78
N GLU A 135 -16.85 9.78 -14.36
CA GLU A 135 -16.83 8.40 -14.83
C GLU A 135 -15.47 7.73 -14.57
N ILE A 136 -15.44 6.40 -14.71
CA ILE A 136 -14.20 5.63 -14.80
C ILE A 136 -13.94 5.35 -16.26
N TYR A 137 -12.73 5.66 -16.72
CA TYR A 137 -12.30 5.42 -18.09
C TYR A 137 -12.11 3.91 -18.33
N PRO A 138 -12.95 3.27 -19.17
CA PRO A 138 -13.02 1.81 -19.25
C PRO A 138 -11.85 1.20 -20.04
N PHE A 139 -11.12 2.01 -20.82
CA PHE A 139 -10.06 1.55 -21.72
C PHE A 139 -8.65 1.74 -21.17
N SER A 140 -8.52 1.90 -19.86
CA SER A 140 -7.23 2.05 -19.16
C SER A 140 -6.34 0.84 -19.39
N TRP A 141 -5.13 1.04 -19.92
CA TRP A 141 -4.13 -0.02 -19.99
C TRP A 141 -3.70 -0.45 -18.59
N LYS A 142 -3.47 -1.75 -18.42
CA LYS A 142 -3.04 -2.35 -17.16
C LYS A 142 -1.54 -2.43 -17.09
N GLN A 143 -0.98 -2.15 -15.92
CA GLN A 143 0.44 -2.38 -15.72
C GLN A 143 0.71 -3.87 -15.45
N GLU A 144 1.85 -4.35 -15.94
CA GLU A 144 2.30 -5.73 -15.77
C GLU A 144 3.12 -5.93 -14.48
N ASP A 145 3.44 -4.83 -13.79
CA ASP A 145 4.26 -4.81 -12.59
C ASP A 145 3.73 -3.78 -11.56
N TYR A 146 4.38 -3.69 -10.41
CA TYR A 146 4.03 -2.73 -9.35
C TYR A 146 4.71 -1.36 -9.50
N SER A 147 5.57 -1.17 -10.52
CA SER A 147 6.47 -0.02 -10.66
C SER A 147 6.10 0.97 -11.77
N SER A 148 5.20 0.54 -12.65
CA SER A 148 4.84 1.28 -13.85
C SER A 148 3.63 2.18 -13.64
N CYS A 149 3.19 2.39 -12.39
CA CYS A 149 1.96 3.12 -12.09
C CYS A 149 2.07 4.59 -12.54
N GLY A 150 3.25 5.20 -12.38
CA GLY A 150 3.52 6.56 -12.85
C GLY A 150 3.48 6.70 -14.38
N PRO A 151 4.24 5.90 -15.15
CA PRO A 151 4.15 5.92 -16.60
C PRO A 151 2.73 5.66 -17.12
N TYR A 152 2.04 4.66 -16.57
CA TYR A 152 0.69 4.30 -17.01
C TYR A 152 -0.35 5.34 -16.60
N SER A 153 -0.21 6.02 -15.46
CA SER A 153 -1.16 7.07 -15.05
C SER A 153 -1.16 8.23 -16.04
N LEU A 154 0.02 8.69 -16.46
CA LEU A 154 0.13 9.72 -17.49
C LEU A 154 -0.42 9.24 -18.84
N ALA A 155 -0.01 8.05 -19.28
CA ALA A 155 -0.43 7.52 -20.58
C ALA A 155 -1.95 7.35 -20.64
N ASN A 156 -2.55 6.69 -19.64
CA ASN A 156 -4.00 6.49 -19.60
C ASN A 156 -4.77 7.80 -19.45
N GLY A 157 -4.27 8.75 -18.65
CA GLY A 157 -4.86 10.08 -18.54
C GLY A 157 -4.88 10.84 -19.86
N MET A 158 -3.76 10.82 -20.61
CA MET A 158 -3.68 11.42 -21.95
C MET A 158 -4.63 10.75 -22.94
N ARG A 159 -4.65 9.41 -22.97
CA ARG A 159 -5.58 8.63 -23.82
C ARG A 159 -7.03 8.96 -23.52
N CYS A 160 -7.37 9.06 -22.23
CA CYS A 160 -8.71 9.45 -21.79
C CYS A 160 -9.08 10.87 -22.27
N LEU A 161 -8.17 11.84 -22.15
CA LEU A 161 -8.38 13.21 -22.62
C LEU A 161 -8.45 13.31 -24.16
N ASN A 162 -7.95 12.31 -24.88
CA ASN A 162 -8.05 12.18 -26.32
C ASN A 162 -9.22 11.31 -26.76
N GLU A 163 -10.08 10.88 -25.83
CA GLU A 163 -11.25 10.05 -26.08
C GLU A 163 -10.89 8.73 -26.80
N GLU A 164 -9.69 8.21 -26.55
CA GLU A 164 -9.22 6.99 -27.20
C GLU A 164 -10.02 5.77 -26.73
N GLY A 165 -10.35 4.87 -27.65
CA GLY A 165 -11.04 3.62 -27.35
C GLY A 165 -10.11 2.50 -26.86
N TYR A 166 -10.61 1.26 -26.95
CA TYR A 166 -9.79 0.07 -26.71
C TYR A 166 -8.63 0.00 -27.71
N GLN A 167 -7.41 -0.16 -27.18
CA GLN A 167 -6.19 -0.39 -27.94
C GLN A 167 -5.34 -1.44 -27.22
N PRO A 168 -4.55 -2.25 -27.94
CA PRO A 168 -3.59 -3.16 -27.34
C PRO A 168 -2.64 -2.40 -26.41
N ASN A 169 -2.32 -3.00 -25.26
CA ASN A 169 -1.36 -2.43 -24.33
C ASN A 169 0.06 -2.49 -24.94
N PRO A 170 0.72 -1.35 -25.19
CA PRO A 170 2.06 -1.32 -25.80
C PRO A 170 3.15 -1.85 -24.86
N GLY A 171 2.83 -2.03 -23.58
CA GLY A 171 3.75 -2.54 -22.57
C GLY A 171 4.60 -1.44 -21.94
N ARG A 172 5.12 -1.78 -20.76
CA ARG A 172 5.76 -0.82 -19.83
C ARG A 172 7.04 -0.16 -20.36
N VAL A 173 7.75 -0.83 -21.27
CA VAL A 173 9.01 -0.32 -21.86
C VAL A 173 8.71 0.70 -22.94
N ALA A 174 7.77 0.39 -23.84
CA ALA A 174 7.38 1.28 -24.92
C ALA A 174 6.82 2.62 -24.38
N ILE A 175 5.95 2.56 -23.37
CA ILE A 175 5.39 3.75 -22.71
C ILE A 175 6.51 4.63 -22.14
N ARG A 176 7.47 4.03 -21.42
CA ARG A 176 8.60 4.77 -20.84
C ARG A 176 9.49 5.39 -21.92
N ILE A 177 9.79 4.70 -23.02
CA ILE A 177 10.58 5.25 -24.12
C ILE A 177 9.87 6.47 -24.73
N GLN A 178 8.57 6.35 -24.99
CA GLN A 178 7.77 7.46 -25.53
C GLN A 178 7.80 8.67 -24.59
N GLN A 179 7.65 8.46 -23.29
CA GLN A 179 7.65 9.53 -22.30
C GLN A 179 9.04 10.14 -22.11
N LEU A 180 10.10 9.32 -22.04
CA LEU A 180 11.48 9.78 -21.94
C LEU A 180 11.85 10.67 -23.14
N ASN A 181 11.33 10.36 -24.33
CA ASN A 181 11.56 11.18 -25.50
C ASN A 181 10.94 12.57 -25.43
N LYS A 182 9.89 12.75 -24.60
CA LYS A 182 9.23 14.02 -24.35
C LYS A 182 9.86 14.84 -23.21
N MET A 183 10.67 14.22 -22.35
CA MET A 183 11.29 14.92 -21.24
C MET A 183 12.44 15.83 -21.73
N GLU A 184 12.46 17.07 -21.25
CA GLU A 184 13.55 18.02 -21.48
C GLU A 184 14.42 18.24 -20.24
N SER A 185 13.87 17.96 -19.05
CA SER A 185 14.61 18.09 -17.78
C SER A 185 15.74 17.06 -17.70
N SER A 186 16.98 17.53 -17.61
CA SER A 186 18.16 16.68 -17.46
C SER A 186 18.08 15.78 -16.23
N ILE A 187 17.47 16.26 -15.14
CA ILE A 187 17.27 15.49 -13.90
C ILE A 187 16.27 14.37 -14.14
N ALA A 188 15.12 14.67 -14.75
CA ALA A 188 14.10 13.66 -15.04
C ALA A 188 14.63 12.56 -15.98
N ILE A 189 15.38 12.97 -17.02
CA ILE A 189 16.04 12.06 -17.97
C ILE A 189 17.07 11.18 -17.24
N LYS A 190 17.96 11.80 -16.45
CA LYS A 190 18.98 11.07 -15.68
C LYS A 190 18.37 10.12 -14.64
N GLY A 191 17.26 10.50 -14.01
CA GLY A 191 16.54 9.66 -13.05
C GLY A 191 16.11 8.31 -13.62
N CYS A 192 15.69 8.30 -14.89
CA CYS A 192 15.34 7.07 -15.62
C CYS A 192 16.52 6.38 -16.33
N SER A 193 17.70 6.99 -16.28
CA SER A 193 18.91 6.59 -17.00
C SER A 193 19.82 5.70 -16.15
N ASN A 194 20.75 5.01 -16.80
CA ASN A 194 21.81 4.29 -16.11
C ASN A 194 22.84 5.23 -15.44
N ASN A 195 22.83 6.52 -15.78
CA ASN A 195 23.68 7.57 -15.20
C ASN A 195 22.92 8.45 -14.19
N ASN A 196 22.10 7.83 -13.34
CA ASN A 196 21.34 8.53 -12.32
C ASN A 196 22.27 8.98 -11.18
N GLU A 197 22.50 10.29 -11.05
CA GLU A 197 23.34 10.87 -9.99
C GLU A 197 22.79 10.59 -8.58
N ILE A 198 21.46 10.47 -8.42
CA ILE A 198 20.85 10.04 -7.16
C ILE A 198 21.26 8.61 -6.85
N ASP A 199 21.27 7.71 -7.84
CA ASP A 199 21.70 6.33 -7.62
C ASP A 199 23.18 6.25 -7.23
N GLU A 200 24.02 7.11 -7.78
CA GLU A 200 25.43 7.20 -7.40
C GLU A 200 25.57 7.58 -5.92
N ILE A 201 24.87 8.64 -5.50
CA ILE A 201 24.86 9.10 -4.10
C ILE A 201 24.33 8.00 -3.17
N LEU A 202 23.21 7.37 -3.53
CA LEU A 202 22.60 6.30 -2.74
C LEU A 202 23.49 5.04 -2.70
N THR A 203 24.18 4.72 -3.80
CA THR A 203 25.11 3.58 -3.86
C THR A 203 26.35 3.84 -3.00
N TYR A 204 26.88 5.05 -3.00
CA TYR A 204 27.95 5.46 -2.09
C TYR A 204 27.52 5.27 -0.63
N TRP A 205 26.34 5.79 -0.27
CA TRP A 205 25.79 5.65 1.07
C TRP A 205 25.61 4.20 1.50
N LEU A 206 25.08 3.34 0.62
CA LEU A 206 24.97 1.90 0.88
C LEU A 206 26.33 1.29 1.20
N LYS A 207 27.34 1.56 0.36
CA LYS A 207 28.70 1.03 0.55
C LYS A 207 29.31 1.52 1.87
N ASP A 208 29.22 2.82 2.14
CA ASP A 208 29.73 3.43 3.38
C ASP A 208 29.10 2.80 4.63
N ARG A 209 27.76 2.80 4.69
CA ARG A 209 27.04 2.29 5.86
C ARG A 209 27.26 0.82 6.11
N ILE A 210 27.25 0.01 5.05
CA ILE A 210 27.43 -1.44 5.20
C ILE A 210 28.88 -1.78 5.57
N SER A 211 29.88 -1.07 5.03
CA SER A 211 31.29 -1.25 5.42
C SER A 211 31.52 -0.95 6.91
N GLN A 212 30.75 -0.01 7.48
CA GLN A 212 30.82 0.38 8.89
C GLN A 212 29.86 -0.39 9.80
N ASN A 213 29.12 -1.38 9.28
CA ASN A 213 28.05 -2.10 10.00
C ASN A 213 27.00 -1.15 10.64
N LYS A 214 26.64 -0.09 9.92
CA LYS A 214 25.63 0.90 10.33
C LYS A 214 24.35 0.76 9.49
N PRO A 215 23.19 1.16 10.03
CA PRO A 215 21.95 1.22 9.26
C PRO A 215 22.09 2.13 8.03
N TYR A 216 21.65 1.63 6.87
CA TYR A 216 21.65 2.38 5.61
C TYR A 216 20.28 2.94 5.24
N LEU A 217 19.21 2.51 5.91
CA LEU A 217 17.88 3.06 5.65
C LEU A 217 17.72 4.41 6.32
N LEU A 218 17.03 5.31 5.62
CA LEU A 218 16.73 6.64 6.08
C LEU A 218 15.51 6.59 7.01
N THR A 219 15.69 7.00 8.25
CA THR A 219 14.65 6.97 9.30
C THR A 219 14.22 8.36 9.74
N SER A 220 14.95 9.39 9.32
CA SER A 220 14.74 10.77 9.73
C SER A 220 15.36 11.75 8.74
N SER A 221 15.00 13.03 8.86
CA SER A 221 15.67 14.08 8.11
C SER A 221 17.15 14.15 8.43
N VAL A 222 17.53 13.90 9.68
CA VAL A 222 18.93 13.82 10.11
C VAL A 222 19.71 12.77 9.33
N THR A 223 19.15 11.57 9.11
CA THR A 223 19.83 10.53 8.33
C THR A 223 20.01 10.90 6.86
N MET A 224 19.10 11.71 6.31
CA MET A 224 19.20 12.23 4.95
C MET A 224 20.26 13.32 4.84
N GLU A 225 20.29 14.26 5.80
CA GLU A 225 21.33 15.29 5.83
C GLU A 225 22.72 14.67 6.02
N LEU A 226 22.82 13.61 6.84
CA LEU A 226 24.05 12.82 6.97
C LEU A 226 24.46 12.15 5.66
N LEU A 227 23.50 11.63 4.90
CA LEU A 227 23.76 11.03 3.58
C LEU A 227 24.33 12.07 2.62
N CYS A 228 23.65 13.22 2.50
CA CYS A 228 24.10 14.32 1.63
C CYS A 228 25.49 14.83 2.05
N LEU A 229 25.70 15.06 3.36
CA LEU A 229 26.96 15.56 3.90
C LEU A 229 28.12 14.57 3.70
N ASN A 230 27.88 13.27 3.93
CA ASN A 230 28.90 12.25 3.73
C ASN A 230 29.34 12.17 2.27
N TYR A 231 28.39 12.22 1.34
CA TYR A 231 28.69 12.22 -0.08
C TYR A 231 29.41 13.49 -0.52
N ALA A 232 28.89 14.65 -0.13
CA ALA A 232 29.47 15.96 -0.45
C ALA A 232 30.94 16.04 -0.01
N ARG A 233 31.26 15.58 1.21
CA ARG A 233 32.64 15.52 1.72
C ARG A 233 33.52 14.54 0.96
N ALA A 234 32.99 13.37 0.62
CA ALA A 234 33.77 12.33 -0.05
C ALA A 234 34.11 12.68 -1.51
N MET A 235 33.24 13.45 -2.16
CA MET A 235 33.36 13.81 -3.57
C MET A 235 33.76 15.27 -3.81
N ASP A 236 34.10 16.02 -2.75
CA ASP A 236 34.43 17.45 -2.79
C ASP A 236 33.36 18.29 -3.53
N GLN A 237 32.10 18.05 -3.18
CA GLN A 237 30.93 18.77 -3.74
C GLN A 237 30.27 19.65 -2.69
N ASP A 238 29.54 20.68 -3.15
CA ASP A 238 28.74 21.50 -2.26
C ASP A 238 27.55 20.71 -1.67
N TYR A 239 27.37 20.84 -0.35
CA TYR A 239 26.32 20.13 0.37
C TYR A 239 24.91 20.56 -0.05
N GLU A 240 24.67 21.86 -0.26
CA GLU A 240 23.35 22.34 -0.67
C GLU A 240 23.04 21.91 -2.11
N GLU A 241 24.04 21.81 -2.99
CA GLU A 241 23.86 21.23 -4.32
C GLU A 241 23.45 19.75 -4.25
N VAL A 242 24.15 18.92 -3.48
CA VAL A 242 23.80 17.50 -3.30
C VAL A 242 22.40 17.35 -2.71
N ARG A 243 22.07 18.16 -1.69
CA ARG A 243 20.75 18.16 -1.06
C ARG A 243 19.65 18.58 -2.02
N LYS A 244 19.90 19.59 -2.84
CA LYS A 244 18.94 20.11 -3.83
C LYS A 244 18.57 19.05 -4.87
N LYS A 245 19.51 18.17 -5.27
CA LYS A 245 19.23 17.05 -6.20
C LYS A 245 18.12 16.14 -5.66
N PHE A 246 18.12 15.83 -4.37
CA PHE A 246 17.04 15.04 -3.75
C PHE A 246 15.73 15.82 -3.61
N GLY A 247 15.82 17.13 -3.38
CA GLY A 247 14.68 18.05 -3.46
C GLY A 247 14.03 18.01 -4.84
N GLU A 248 14.83 18.07 -5.90
CA GLU A 248 14.38 18.08 -7.28
C GLU A 248 13.83 16.71 -7.74
N GLU A 249 14.43 15.59 -7.31
CA GLU A 249 13.97 14.23 -7.67
C GLU A 249 12.73 13.81 -6.85
N TYR A 250 12.77 13.95 -5.52
CA TYR A 250 11.76 13.38 -4.62
C TYR A 250 10.83 14.42 -3.98
N ASP A 251 10.95 15.71 -4.33
CA ASP A 251 10.28 16.81 -3.63
C ASP A 251 10.57 16.73 -2.12
N TYR A 252 11.84 16.63 -1.73
CA TYR A 252 12.26 16.45 -0.34
C TYR A 252 12.30 17.79 0.43
N ASP A 253 11.15 18.26 0.92
CA ASP A 253 11.05 19.41 1.81
C ASP A 253 10.47 18.98 3.18
N ARG A 254 11.39 18.67 4.10
CA ARG A 254 11.30 18.59 5.58
C ARG A 254 10.22 17.75 6.28
N ASN A 255 9.38 16.97 5.59
CA ASN A 255 8.40 16.09 6.26
C ASN A 255 8.86 14.61 6.35
N LEU A 256 8.75 14.03 7.55
CA LEU A 256 9.23 12.68 7.95
C LEU A 256 8.69 11.50 7.11
N LEU A 257 7.60 11.67 6.35
CA LEU A 257 7.01 10.63 5.49
C LEU A 257 7.64 10.54 4.09
N ARG A 258 8.64 11.38 3.76
CA ARG A 258 9.23 11.49 2.41
C ARG A 258 10.41 10.53 2.13
N PHE A 259 10.80 9.66 3.07
CA PHE A 259 11.93 8.72 2.85
C PHE A 259 11.56 7.41 2.17
N VAL A 260 10.27 7.07 2.11
CA VAL A 260 9.81 5.80 1.56
C VAL A 260 10.31 5.58 0.11
N PRO A 261 10.19 6.55 -0.81
CA PRO A 261 10.70 6.38 -2.17
C PRO A 261 12.23 6.17 -2.22
N VAL A 262 12.98 6.90 -1.39
CA VAL A 262 14.44 6.80 -1.32
C VAL A 262 14.88 5.44 -0.74
N ASN A 263 14.20 4.96 0.30
CA ASN A 263 14.45 3.66 0.90
C ASN A 263 14.10 2.49 -0.03
N ILE A 264 13.04 2.62 -0.82
CA ILE A 264 12.73 1.67 -1.90
C ILE A 264 13.91 1.63 -2.87
N ARG A 265 14.40 2.80 -3.32
CA ARG A 265 15.50 2.87 -4.27
C ARG A 265 16.81 2.31 -3.72
N LEU A 266 17.15 2.62 -2.47
CA LEU A 266 18.31 2.03 -1.77
C LEU A 266 18.31 0.50 -1.81
N ARG A 267 17.14 -0.13 -1.68
CA ARG A 267 17.02 -1.60 -1.72
C ARG A 267 17.11 -2.16 -3.13
N GLU A 268 16.57 -1.46 -4.12
CA GLU A 268 16.76 -1.81 -5.53
C GLU A 268 18.23 -1.76 -5.92
N LEU A 269 18.95 -0.73 -5.47
CA LEU A 269 20.38 -0.59 -5.68
C LEU A 269 21.19 -1.68 -4.96
N LEU A 270 20.81 -2.04 -3.73
CA LEU A 270 21.41 -3.18 -3.02
C LEU A 270 21.27 -4.47 -3.84
N ARG A 271 20.10 -4.72 -4.44
CA ARG A 271 19.87 -5.89 -5.32
C ARG A 271 20.65 -5.82 -6.63
N LYS A 272 20.64 -4.66 -7.30
CA LYS A 272 21.32 -4.44 -8.60
C LYS A 272 22.83 -4.64 -8.45
N ASN A 273 23.41 -4.08 -7.40
CA ASN A 273 24.85 -4.10 -7.17
C ASN A 273 25.34 -5.38 -6.47
N ARG A 274 24.49 -6.41 -6.31
CA ARG A 274 24.82 -7.67 -5.61
C ARG A 274 26.16 -8.27 -6.06
N ARG A 275 26.44 -8.32 -7.37
CA ARG A 275 27.67 -8.94 -7.91
C ARG A 275 28.93 -8.12 -7.65
N GLU A 276 28.86 -6.80 -7.69
CA GLU A 276 29.99 -5.92 -7.38
C GLU A 276 30.23 -5.79 -5.87
N LEU A 277 29.15 -5.86 -5.09
CA LEU A 277 29.16 -5.80 -3.63
C LEU A 277 29.51 -7.14 -2.96
N HIS A 278 29.54 -8.25 -3.72
CA HIS A 278 29.92 -9.61 -3.27
C HIS A 278 31.41 -9.78 -2.94
N SER A 279 32.25 -8.77 -3.18
CA SER A 279 33.65 -8.77 -2.76
C SER A 279 33.83 -8.49 -1.25
N SER A 280 32.74 -8.19 -0.54
CA SER A 280 32.70 -7.89 0.89
C SER A 280 31.86 -8.93 1.63
N THR A 281 32.51 -9.74 2.47
CA THR A 281 31.87 -10.79 3.32
C THR A 281 30.76 -10.24 4.22
N ASN A 282 30.78 -8.94 4.53
CA ASN A 282 29.77 -8.28 5.37
C ASN A 282 28.52 -7.86 4.58
N LEU A 283 28.65 -7.60 3.27
CA LEU A 283 27.56 -7.23 2.38
C LEU A 283 26.67 -8.44 2.03
N GLU A 284 27.26 -9.63 1.92
CA GLU A 284 26.51 -10.89 1.72
C GLU A 284 25.65 -11.22 2.95
N ASN A 285 26.17 -10.98 4.16
CA ASN A 285 25.42 -11.15 5.42
C ASN A 285 24.24 -10.17 5.54
N GLU A 286 24.40 -8.91 5.12
CA GLU A 286 23.30 -7.92 5.17
C GLU A 286 22.27 -8.16 4.04
N TYR A 287 22.71 -8.58 2.85
CA TYR A 287 21.85 -9.05 1.77
C TYR A 287 21.01 -10.26 2.22
N ASP A 288 21.63 -11.23 2.89
CA ASP A 288 20.95 -12.37 3.50
C ASP A 288 20.04 -11.94 4.67
N ARG A 289 20.42 -10.96 5.48
CA ARG A 289 19.55 -10.42 6.54
C ARG A 289 18.29 -9.75 6.00
N VAL A 290 18.39 -9.05 4.87
CA VAL A 290 17.28 -8.28 4.27
C VAL A 290 16.40 -9.15 3.38
N LEU A 291 16.96 -10.12 2.65
CA LEU A 291 16.21 -10.99 1.73
C LEU A 291 15.93 -12.39 2.26
N LYS A 292 16.82 -12.97 3.06
CA LYS A 292 16.60 -14.25 3.76
C LYS A 292 16.22 -14.06 5.23
N GLY A 293 16.11 -12.80 5.67
CA GLY A 293 15.64 -12.45 7.00
C GLY A 293 14.33 -13.15 7.31
N ASN A 294 14.27 -13.80 8.47
CA ASN A 294 13.03 -14.38 8.94
C ASN A 294 12.09 -13.25 9.37
N VAL A 295 11.37 -12.67 8.40
CA VAL A 295 10.38 -11.60 8.58
C VAL A 295 9.39 -11.95 9.69
N MET A 296 8.97 -13.22 9.77
CA MET A 296 8.07 -13.71 10.80
C MET A 296 8.70 -13.60 12.20
N ALA A 297 9.99 -13.88 12.34
CA ALA A 297 10.71 -13.70 13.61
C ALA A 297 10.88 -12.22 13.99
N GLN A 298 11.01 -11.32 13.01
CA GLN A 298 11.05 -9.88 13.27
C GLN A 298 9.68 -9.37 13.73
N LEU A 299 8.59 -9.83 13.09
CA LEU A 299 7.22 -9.55 13.52
C LEU A 299 6.96 -10.08 14.94
N GLU A 300 7.49 -11.25 15.29
CA GLU A 300 7.38 -11.77 16.66
C GLU A 300 8.14 -10.93 17.67
N LYS A 301 9.32 -10.39 17.34
CA LYS A 301 10.05 -9.47 18.22
C LYS A 301 9.22 -8.21 18.52
N ILE A 302 8.50 -7.69 17.52
CA ILE A 302 7.57 -6.57 17.69
C ILE A 302 6.44 -6.97 18.64
N ARG A 303 5.80 -8.13 18.43
CA ARG A 303 4.74 -8.64 19.32
C ARG A 303 5.22 -8.74 20.76
N PHE A 304 6.37 -9.35 21.02
CA PHE A 304 6.95 -9.47 22.37
C PHE A 304 7.23 -8.10 23.00
N SER A 305 7.72 -7.15 22.23
CA SER A 305 7.95 -5.79 22.73
C SER A 305 6.65 -5.10 23.14
N ILE A 306 5.55 -5.33 22.41
CA ILE A 306 4.22 -4.84 22.78
C ILE A 306 3.73 -5.56 24.05
N ALA A 307 3.86 -6.89 24.09
CA ALA A 307 3.40 -7.72 25.21
C ALA A 307 4.05 -7.31 26.53
N ARG A 308 5.36 -7.04 26.54
CA ARG A 308 6.09 -6.57 27.74
C ARG A 308 5.56 -5.27 28.32
N LYS A 309 4.93 -4.41 27.50
CA LYS A 309 4.50 -3.07 27.91
C LYS A 309 3.01 -2.94 28.12
N LYS A 310 2.23 -3.58 27.27
CA LYS A 310 0.76 -3.47 27.23
C LYS A 310 0.04 -4.76 27.60
N GLY A 311 0.79 -5.83 27.88
CA GLY A 311 0.25 -7.16 28.15
C GLY A 311 0.08 -8.02 26.90
N GLU A 312 0.12 -9.33 27.09
CA GLU A 312 0.02 -10.33 26.03
C GLU A 312 -1.25 -10.17 25.19
N LEU A 313 -2.41 -9.97 25.84
CA LEU A 313 -3.71 -9.84 25.17
C LEU A 313 -3.73 -8.70 24.13
N VAL A 314 -3.22 -7.52 24.52
CA VAL A 314 -3.16 -6.35 23.64
C VAL A 314 -2.21 -6.60 22.46
N SER A 315 -1.12 -7.34 22.68
CA SER A 315 -0.17 -7.69 21.61
C SER A 315 -0.81 -8.55 20.53
N TYR A 316 -1.64 -9.54 20.89
CA TYR A 316 -2.31 -10.41 19.92
C TYR A 316 -3.32 -9.66 19.08
N ARG A 317 -4.13 -8.78 19.69
CA ARG A 317 -5.06 -7.90 18.95
C ARG A 317 -4.33 -7.06 17.91
N ILE A 318 -3.28 -6.35 18.33
CA ILE A 318 -2.51 -5.46 17.47
C ILE A 318 -1.91 -6.24 16.30
N MET A 319 -1.33 -7.41 16.53
CA MET A 319 -0.75 -8.21 15.46
C MET A 319 -1.81 -8.82 14.53
N ALA A 320 -2.97 -9.23 15.05
CA ALA A 320 -4.09 -9.72 14.25
C ALA A 320 -4.63 -8.67 13.27
N GLU A 321 -4.62 -7.39 13.66
CA GLU A 321 -5.01 -6.26 12.82
C GLU A 321 -3.89 -5.82 11.87
N ALA A 322 -2.64 -5.80 12.35
CA ALA A 322 -1.47 -5.34 11.60
C ALA A 322 -1.08 -6.27 10.43
N LEU A 323 -1.06 -7.58 10.65
CA LEU A 323 -0.55 -8.55 9.68
C LEU A 323 -1.35 -8.61 8.36
N PRO A 324 -2.71 -8.55 8.37
CA PRO A 324 -3.50 -8.45 7.15
C PRO A 324 -3.29 -7.11 6.41
N LEU A 325 -3.02 -6.02 7.13
CA LEU A 325 -2.69 -4.72 6.52
C LEU A 325 -1.35 -4.82 5.80
N ILE A 326 -0.31 -5.37 6.46
CA ILE A 326 1.02 -5.62 5.88
C ILE A 326 0.94 -6.44 4.58
N GLN A 327 -0.01 -7.39 4.52
CA GLN A 327 -0.28 -8.19 3.32
C GLN A 327 -0.97 -7.40 2.20
N LYS A 328 -2.00 -6.61 2.51
CA LYS A 328 -2.92 -6.03 1.52
C LYS A 328 -2.60 -4.62 1.08
N LEU A 329 -2.00 -3.82 1.96
CA LEU A 329 -1.83 -2.39 1.77
C LEU A 329 -0.40 -2.08 1.38
N ASN A 330 -0.22 -1.04 0.57
CA ASN A 330 1.08 -0.50 0.18
C ASN A 330 1.82 0.18 1.36
N THR A 331 3.12 0.49 1.22
CA THR A 331 4.02 0.75 2.37
C THR A 331 3.52 1.86 3.28
N SER A 332 2.97 2.90 2.68
CA SER A 332 2.38 4.10 3.27
C SER A 332 1.00 3.90 3.91
N ALA A 333 0.07 3.16 3.28
CA ALA A 333 -1.26 2.89 3.83
C ALA A 333 -1.16 1.93 5.03
N VAL A 334 -0.22 0.97 4.99
CA VAL A 334 0.12 0.15 6.15
C VAL A 334 0.58 1.03 7.31
N ILE A 335 1.55 1.92 7.11
CA ILE A 335 2.07 2.79 8.19
C ILE A 335 0.96 3.65 8.78
N LYS A 336 0.11 4.27 7.95
CA LYS A 336 -0.98 5.14 8.43
C LYS A 336 -2.03 4.38 9.24
N GLU A 337 -2.38 3.16 8.84
CA GLU A 337 -3.33 2.34 9.61
C GLU A 337 -2.67 1.74 10.86
N LEU A 338 -1.39 1.38 10.79
CA LEU A 338 -0.63 0.95 11.96
C LEU A 338 -0.44 2.10 12.96
N ASP A 339 -0.27 3.34 12.53
CA ASP A 339 -0.16 4.52 13.41
C ASP A 339 -1.45 4.79 14.21
N LYS A 340 -2.60 4.27 13.75
CA LYS A 340 -3.85 4.27 14.53
C LYS A 340 -3.91 3.15 15.55
N ILE A 341 -3.20 2.05 15.29
CA ILE A 341 -3.14 0.84 16.13
C ILE A 341 -2.06 1.00 17.22
N PHE A 342 -1.00 1.74 16.92
CA PHE A 342 0.16 1.98 17.77
C PHE A 342 0.18 3.44 18.27
N ASP A 343 0.17 3.68 19.59
CA ASP A 343 0.22 5.05 20.14
C ASP A 343 1.52 5.80 19.74
N ASN A 344 1.48 7.14 19.71
CA ASN A 344 2.55 8.08 19.30
C ASN A 344 3.93 8.00 20.03
N SER A 345 4.19 6.95 20.81
CA SER A 345 5.46 6.70 21.48
C SER A 345 6.64 6.50 20.50
N GLN A 346 7.84 6.84 20.95
CA GLN A 346 9.07 6.72 20.16
C GLN A 346 9.40 5.27 19.75
N GLU A 347 9.00 4.27 20.55
CA GLU A 347 9.11 2.85 20.19
C GLU A 347 8.11 2.42 19.13
N CYS A 348 6.89 2.93 19.17
CA CYS A 348 5.91 2.67 18.11
C CYS A 348 6.43 3.17 16.76
N LYS A 349 7.11 4.32 16.74
CA LYS A 349 7.84 4.77 15.53
C LYS A 349 8.91 3.78 15.07
N THR A 350 9.65 3.16 16.00
CA THR A 350 10.69 2.17 15.67
C THR A 350 10.08 0.86 15.13
N HIS A 351 8.95 0.41 15.70
CA HIS A 351 8.19 -0.73 15.17
C HIS A 351 7.54 -0.43 13.83
N LEU A 352 6.98 0.77 13.65
CA LEU A 352 6.44 1.24 12.37
C LEU A 352 7.52 1.32 11.29
N ILE A 353 8.74 1.75 11.64
CA ILE A 353 9.90 1.69 10.74
C ILE A 353 10.20 0.24 10.37
N THR A 354 10.29 -0.68 11.34
CA THR A 354 10.56 -2.10 11.07
C THR A 354 9.44 -2.73 10.21
N LEU A 355 8.18 -2.35 10.43
CA LEU A 355 7.05 -2.80 9.63
C LEU A 355 7.07 -2.20 8.21
N ALA A 356 7.42 -0.93 8.07
CA ALA A 356 7.67 -0.28 6.78
C ALA A 356 8.83 -0.94 6.04
N GLU A 357 9.87 -1.37 6.77
CA GLU A 357 10.99 -2.13 6.25
C GLU A 357 10.57 -3.51 5.74
N ILE A 358 9.64 -4.18 6.43
CA ILE A 358 9.09 -5.45 5.99
C ILE A 358 8.21 -5.25 4.75
N VAL A 359 7.31 -4.25 4.74
CA VAL A 359 6.39 -3.98 3.63
C VAL A 359 7.11 -3.50 2.38
N GLY A 360 8.12 -2.63 2.53
CA GLY A 360 8.94 -2.12 1.42
C GLY A 360 9.97 -3.12 0.88
N SER A 361 10.04 -4.35 1.41
CA SER A 361 10.97 -5.39 0.94
C SER A 361 10.38 -6.22 -0.21
N ARG A 362 9.06 -6.28 -0.35
CA ARG A 362 8.19 -6.60 -1.51
C ARG A 362 8.63 -7.49 -2.69
N SER A 363 9.65 -8.31 -2.54
CA SER A 363 9.66 -9.65 -3.11
C SER A 363 9.03 -10.59 -2.07
N ILE A 364 7.77 -10.33 -1.69
CA ILE A 364 7.03 -11.28 -0.84
C ILE A 364 6.64 -12.41 -1.79
N GLU A 365 7.48 -13.44 -1.87
CA GLU A 365 7.11 -14.70 -2.50
C GLU A 365 5.75 -15.15 -1.95
N ASN A 366 4.91 -15.78 -2.79
CA ASN A 366 3.57 -16.25 -2.41
C ASN A 366 3.55 -17.04 -1.07
N ASP A 367 4.64 -17.73 -0.75
CA ASP A 367 4.84 -18.47 0.50
C ASP A 367 4.81 -17.57 1.76
N TYR A 368 5.34 -16.35 1.70
CA TYR A 368 5.32 -15.41 2.83
C TYR A 368 3.93 -14.80 3.07
N SER A 369 3.19 -14.47 2.01
CA SER A 369 1.81 -13.98 2.12
C SER A 369 0.89 -14.98 2.82
N GLN A 370 1.06 -16.28 2.52
CA GLN A 370 0.31 -17.34 3.20
C GLN A 370 0.71 -17.50 4.67
N LYS A 371 2.00 -17.40 5.01
CA LYS A 371 2.49 -17.42 6.40
C LYS A 371 1.89 -16.28 7.23
N LEU A 372 1.88 -15.06 6.70
CA LEU A 372 1.35 -13.87 7.39
C LEU A 372 -0.15 -13.99 7.67
N MET A 373 -0.92 -14.47 6.68
CA MET A 373 -2.36 -14.66 6.84
C MET A 373 -2.69 -15.70 7.91
N LYS A 374 -2.00 -16.85 7.90
CA LYS A 374 -2.21 -17.90 8.91
C LYS A 374 -1.82 -17.43 10.31
N LEU A 375 -0.75 -16.64 10.43
CA LEU A 375 -0.33 -16.07 11.70
C LEU A 375 -1.34 -15.05 12.23
N ALA A 376 -1.86 -14.18 11.36
CA ALA A 376 -2.90 -13.22 11.72
C ALA A 376 -4.17 -13.91 12.25
N GLN A 377 -4.58 -15.01 11.61
CA GLN A 377 -5.73 -15.81 12.03
C GLN A 377 -5.51 -16.43 13.41
N ALA A 378 -4.34 -17.02 13.67
CA ALA A 378 -4.01 -17.59 14.97
C ALA A 378 -4.04 -16.52 16.08
N TYR A 379 -3.45 -15.35 15.86
CA TYR A 379 -3.47 -14.27 16.86
C TYR A 379 -4.86 -13.72 17.11
N LYS A 380 -5.69 -13.65 16.07
CA LYS A 380 -7.10 -13.27 16.22
C LYS A 380 -7.83 -14.27 17.12
N ALA A 381 -7.71 -15.57 16.84
CA ALA A 381 -8.35 -16.63 17.62
C ALA A 381 -7.91 -16.62 19.09
N VAL A 382 -6.61 -16.45 19.35
CA VAL A 382 -6.07 -16.31 20.72
C VAL A 382 -6.68 -15.10 21.42
N PHE A 383 -6.72 -13.94 20.76
CA PHE A 383 -7.29 -12.73 21.33
C PHE A 383 -8.78 -12.87 21.66
N GLU A 384 -9.57 -13.45 20.76
CA GLU A 384 -11.01 -13.67 20.94
C GLU A 384 -11.28 -14.64 22.09
N ALA A 385 -10.60 -15.80 22.11
CA ALA A 385 -10.72 -16.78 23.18
C ALA A 385 -10.34 -16.20 24.54
N TRP A 386 -9.20 -15.54 24.63
CA TRP A 386 -8.72 -14.96 25.89
C TRP A 386 -9.64 -13.84 26.40
N THR A 387 -10.18 -13.02 25.50
CA THR A 387 -11.16 -11.98 25.87
C THR A 387 -12.43 -12.60 26.45
N ALA A 388 -12.98 -13.64 25.80
CA ALA A 388 -14.17 -14.32 26.29
C ALA A 388 -13.95 -15.00 27.64
N ILE A 389 -12.80 -15.66 27.82
CA ILE A 389 -12.39 -16.29 29.09
C ILE A 389 -12.37 -15.26 30.23
N ASN A 390 -11.77 -14.09 29.99
CA ASN A 390 -11.70 -13.02 31.00
C ASN A 390 -13.06 -12.41 31.37
N THR A 391 -14.11 -12.66 30.59
CA THR A 391 -15.47 -12.19 30.88
C THR A 391 -16.32 -13.19 31.66
N LEU A 392 -15.84 -14.41 31.87
CA LEU A 392 -16.57 -15.44 32.60
C LEU A 392 -16.27 -15.38 34.10
N PRO A 393 -17.27 -15.11 34.95
CA PRO A 393 -17.10 -15.31 36.37
C PRO A 393 -17.12 -16.82 36.65
N SER A 394 -16.09 -17.33 37.33
CA SER A 394 -16.13 -18.57 38.15
C SER A 394 -15.69 -19.93 37.55
N PHE A 395 -15.07 -20.01 36.36
CA PHE A 395 -14.49 -21.28 35.87
C PHE A 395 -12.96 -21.33 35.99
N SER A 396 -12.42 -22.43 36.56
CA SER A 396 -10.97 -22.68 36.53
C SER A 396 -10.56 -23.14 35.14
N LEU A 397 -9.85 -22.26 34.42
CA LEU A 397 -9.36 -22.50 33.06
C LEU A 397 -7.84 -22.65 33.02
N GLU A 398 -7.22 -23.00 34.15
CA GLU A 398 -5.77 -23.10 34.30
C GLU A 398 -5.16 -24.07 33.28
N PHE A 399 -5.74 -25.26 33.12
CA PHE A 399 -5.24 -26.27 32.20
C PHE A 399 -5.42 -25.90 30.71
N PRO A 400 -6.61 -25.44 30.23
CA PRO A 400 -6.76 -24.89 28.89
C PRO A 400 -5.81 -23.74 28.56
N ILE A 401 -5.60 -22.81 29.50
CA ILE A 401 -4.68 -21.68 29.33
C ILE A 401 -3.22 -22.18 29.23
N GLN A 402 -2.83 -23.16 30.04
CA GLN A 402 -1.51 -23.78 29.95
C GLN A 402 -1.29 -24.47 28.61
N LEU A 403 -2.30 -25.18 28.10
CA LEU A 403 -2.24 -25.83 26.80
C LEU A 403 -2.13 -24.79 25.65
N LEU A 404 -2.88 -23.69 25.73
CA LEU A 404 -2.78 -22.58 24.79
C LEU A 404 -1.37 -21.99 24.76
N HIS A 405 -0.78 -21.73 25.93
CA HIS A 405 0.60 -21.23 26.04
C HIS A 405 1.62 -22.20 25.40
N ASN A 406 1.45 -23.51 25.60
CA ASN A 406 2.31 -24.51 24.98
C ASN A 406 2.21 -24.49 23.46
N GLN A 407 1.00 -24.38 22.91
CA GLN A 407 0.78 -24.28 21.47
C GLN A 407 1.35 -22.98 20.88
N ILE A 408 1.20 -21.84 21.57
CA ILE A 408 1.84 -20.57 21.20
C ILE A 408 3.37 -20.73 21.21
N GLY A 409 3.94 -21.42 22.18
CA GLY A 409 5.38 -21.73 22.22
C GLY A 409 5.84 -22.59 21.04
N LEU A 410 5.00 -23.50 20.55
CA LEU A 410 5.26 -24.27 19.32
C LEU A 410 5.22 -23.36 18.08
N LEU A 411 4.24 -22.45 18.01
CA LEU A 411 4.11 -21.49 16.91
C LEU A 411 5.35 -20.59 16.83
N GLN A 412 5.84 -20.08 17.97
CA GLN A 412 7.06 -19.28 18.05
C GLN A 412 8.29 -20.04 17.56
N LYS A 413 8.43 -21.32 17.92
CA LYS A 413 9.52 -22.18 17.43
C LYS A 413 9.40 -22.44 15.92
N ALA A 414 8.20 -22.60 15.39
CA ALA A 414 7.96 -22.76 13.96
C ALA A 414 8.25 -21.48 13.18
N VAL A 415 7.84 -20.32 13.72
CA VAL A 415 8.20 -19.00 13.23
C VAL A 415 9.70 -18.85 13.18
N ALA A 416 10.43 -19.15 14.26
CA ALA A 416 11.90 -19.06 14.30
C ALA A 416 12.60 -19.92 13.24
N ARG A 417 12.01 -21.08 12.89
CA ARG A 417 12.51 -22.00 11.85
C ARG A 417 12.16 -21.59 10.41
N ASN A 418 11.35 -20.55 10.22
CA ASN A 418 10.90 -20.01 8.93
C ASN A 418 10.21 -21.03 7.99
N LYS A 419 9.59 -22.09 8.54
CA LYS A 419 8.95 -23.16 7.74
C LYS A 419 7.44 -22.92 7.57
N ALA A 420 7.00 -22.68 6.34
CA ALA A 420 5.61 -22.34 6.01
C ALA A 420 4.59 -23.38 6.45
N THR A 421 4.89 -24.65 6.17
CA THR A 421 4.04 -25.78 6.49
C THR A 421 3.85 -25.92 7.99
N LEU A 422 4.94 -25.82 8.78
CA LEU A 422 4.87 -25.88 10.24
C LEU A 422 4.11 -24.70 10.84
N VAL A 423 4.38 -23.47 10.37
CA VAL A 423 3.64 -22.28 10.82
C VAL A 423 2.15 -22.45 10.53
N GLY A 424 1.81 -22.96 9.35
CA GLY A 424 0.43 -23.21 8.98
C GLY A 424 -0.25 -24.27 9.85
N SER A 425 0.35 -25.45 10.00
CA SER A 425 -0.23 -26.54 10.80
C SER A 425 -0.45 -26.15 12.26
N ILE A 426 0.50 -25.43 12.87
CA ILE A 426 0.36 -25.01 14.27
C ILE A 426 -0.63 -23.84 14.41
N ALA A 427 -0.69 -22.93 13.44
CA ALA A 427 -1.69 -21.87 13.43
C ALA A 427 -3.12 -22.44 13.35
N TYR A 428 -3.35 -23.47 12.53
CA TYR A 428 -4.63 -24.18 12.50
C TYR A 428 -4.94 -24.87 13.82
N LEU A 429 -3.96 -25.58 14.40
CA LEU A 429 -4.13 -26.23 15.71
C LEU A 429 -4.56 -25.23 16.81
N ILE A 430 -3.92 -24.06 16.86
CA ILE A 430 -4.27 -22.98 17.81
C ILE A 430 -5.67 -22.46 17.55
N LYS A 431 -6.01 -22.19 16.28
CA LYS A 431 -7.33 -21.68 15.90
C LYS A 431 -8.41 -22.67 16.33
N ASP A 432 -8.29 -23.94 15.96
CA ASP A 432 -9.28 -24.97 16.26
C ASP A 432 -9.43 -25.15 17.78
N PHE A 433 -8.30 -25.18 18.51
CA PHE A 433 -8.34 -25.24 19.97
C PHE A 433 -9.05 -24.02 20.60
N CYS A 434 -8.77 -22.81 20.11
CA CYS A 434 -9.44 -21.60 20.58
C CYS A 434 -10.93 -21.59 20.25
N ASP A 435 -11.33 -22.09 19.08
CA ASP A 435 -12.73 -22.21 18.68
C ASP A 435 -13.49 -23.19 19.61
N TYR A 436 -12.92 -24.36 19.90
CA TYR A 436 -13.48 -25.32 20.86
C TYR A 436 -13.51 -24.77 22.29
N LEU A 437 -12.47 -24.04 22.69
CA LEU A 437 -12.41 -23.42 24.01
C LEU A 437 -13.48 -22.34 24.15
N LEU A 438 -13.72 -21.55 23.10
CA LEU A 438 -14.79 -20.57 23.05
C LEU A 438 -16.17 -21.23 23.15
N GLU A 439 -16.41 -22.32 22.43
CA GLU A 439 -17.65 -23.10 22.47
C GLU A 439 -17.91 -23.70 23.87
N PHE A 440 -16.85 -24.24 24.49
CA PHE A 440 -16.91 -24.74 25.86
C PHE A 440 -17.19 -23.63 26.87
N CYS A 441 -16.44 -22.53 26.79
CA CYS A 441 -16.59 -21.35 27.65
C CYS A 441 -17.96 -20.68 27.50
N SER A 442 -18.57 -20.80 26.33
CA SER A 442 -19.89 -20.26 26.07
C SER A 442 -21.03 -21.20 26.48
N LEU A 443 -20.75 -22.36 27.11
CA LEU A 443 -21.75 -23.38 27.45
C LEU A 443 -22.58 -23.83 26.23
N GLY A 444 -21.95 -23.85 25.06
CA GLY A 444 -22.60 -24.16 23.80
C GLY A 444 -23.30 -22.96 23.14
N VAL A 445 -23.04 -21.70 23.53
CA VAL A 445 -23.49 -20.57 22.70
C VAL A 445 -22.69 -20.59 21.39
N TRP A 446 -23.32 -21.06 20.31
CA TRP A 446 -22.74 -21.29 18.98
C TRP A 446 -22.51 -19.97 18.22
N ILE A 447 -21.94 -18.95 18.87
CA ILE A 447 -21.78 -17.58 18.31
C ILE A 447 -21.08 -17.59 16.94
N PRO A 448 -20.00 -18.35 16.71
CA PRO A 448 -19.36 -18.43 15.39
C PRO A 448 -20.29 -19.00 14.32
N ASP A 449 -21.06 -20.04 14.67
CA ASP A 449 -21.98 -20.68 13.73
C ASP A 449 -23.19 -19.81 13.42
N TYR A 450 -23.72 -19.08 14.41
CA TYR A 450 -24.77 -18.09 14.15
C TYR A 450 -24.28 -16.96 13.25
N LYS A 451 -23.07 -16.45 13.46
CA LYS A 451 -22.46 -15.45 12.58
C LYS A 451 -22.23 -16.00 11.17
N GLN A 452 -21.85 -17.27 11.05
CA GLN A 452 -21.64 -17.94 9.77
C GLN A 452 -22.98 -18.20 9.05
N ILE A 453 -24.03 -18.63 9.76
CA ILE A 453 -25.39 -18.81 9.25
C ILE A 453 -25.95 -17.47 8.76
N GLU A 454 -25.81 -16.40 9.54
CA GLU A 454 -26.21 -15.04 9.14
C GLU A 454 -25.43 -14.54 7.93
N TYR A 455 -24.12 -14.79 7.88
CA TYR A 455 -23.31 -14.45 6.71
C TYR A 455 -23.78 -15.20 5.46
N ILE A 456 -24.03 -16.51 5.55
CA ILE A 456 -24.53 -17.33 4.44
C ILE A 456 -25.91 -16.83 4.00
N LYS A 457 -26.81 -16.52 4.95
CA LYS A 457 -28.13 -15.92 4.68
C LYS A 457 -28.00 -14.61 3.89
N LEU A 458 -27.09 -13.74 4.31
CA LEU A 458 -26.79 -12.47 3.63
C LEU A 458 -26.16 -12.66 2.24
N GLN A 459 -25.38 -13.72 2.02
CA GLN A 459 -24.84 -14.03 0.69
C GLN A 459 -25.93 -14.59 -0.24
N LEU A 460 -26.75 -15.54 0.24
CA LEU A 460 -27.87 -16.10 -0.51
C LEU A 460 -28.87 -15.00 -0.92
N GLN A 461 -29.20 -14.08 -0.01
CA GLN A 461 -30.07 -12.93 -0.31
C GLN A 461 -29.50 -11.96 -1.35
N LYS A 462 -28.18 -11.95 -1.56
CA LYS A 462 -27.53 -11.14 -2.61
C LYS A 462 -27.46 -11.86 -3.95
N ASP A 463 -27.61 -13.18 -3.97
CA ASP A 463 -27.46 -14.04 -5.15
C ASP A 463 -28.81 -14.42 -5.79
N THR A 464 -29.75 -13.48 -5.85
CA THR A 464 -31.14 -13.65 -6.33
C THR A 464 -31.28 -13.93 -7.83
N LYS A 465 -30.20 -14.27 -8.54
CA LYS A 465 -30.18 -14.35 -10.02
C LYS A 465 -30.19 -15.76 -10.61
N THR A 466 -30.06 -16.84 -9.81
CA THR A 466 -29.76 -18.16 -10.39
C THR A 466 -30.53 -19.37 -9.82
N THR A 467 -31.43 -19.20 -8.87
CA THR A 467 -32.21 -20.32 -8.28
C THR A 467 -33.71 -20.06 -8.37
N SER A 468 -34.51 -21.11 -8.56
CA SER A 468 -35.97 -20.97 -8.53
C SER A 468 -36.40 -20.43 -7.14
N ASN A 469 -37.42 -19.57 -7.10
CA ASN A 469 -37.89 -18.97 -5.83
C ASN A 469 -38.24 -20.02 -4.77
N ALA A 470 -38.63 -21.24 -5.18
CA ALA A 470 -38.96 -22.33 -4.27
C ALA A 470 -37.73 -22.98 -3.62
N ASP A 471 -36.64 -23.18 -4.39
CA ASP A 471 -35.40 -23.75 -3.86
C ASP A 471 -34.70 -22.76 -2.93
N PHE A 472 -34.72 -21.46 -3.30
CA PHE A 472 -34.20 -20.38 -2.47
C PHE A 472 -34.91 -20.28 -1.11
N MET A 473 -36.25 -20.34 -1.10
CA MET A 473 -37.02 -20.32 0.16
C MET A 473 -36.77 -21.57 1.00
N LYS A 474 -36.55 -22.73 0.36
CA LYS A 474 -36.20 -23.97 1.05
C LYS A 474 -34.82 -23.92 1.72
N GLU A 475 -33.83 -23.31 1.07
CA GLU A 475 -32.49 -23.10 1.65
C GLU A 475 -32.53 -22.12 2.83
N LEU A 476 -33.34 -21.06 2.75
CA LEU A 476 -33.56 -20.14 3.86
C LEU A 476 -34.26 -20.83 5.04
N ASP A 477 -35.30 -21.61 4.80
CA ASP A 477 -36.00 -22.40 5.82
C ASP A 477 -35.04 -23.40 6.51
N GLN A 478 -34.15 -24.04 5.75
CA GLN A 478 -33.16 -24.96 6.31
C GLN A 478 -32.14 -24.26 7.23
N LEU A 479 -31.70 -23.06 6.87
CA LEU A 479 -30.81 -22.25 7.73
C LEU A 479 -31.52 -21.79 9.01
N GLU A 480 -32.80 -21.43 8.93
CA GLU A 480 -33.61 -21.06 10.09
C GLU A 480 -33.87 -22.26 11.01
N GLN A 481 -34.16 -23.44 10.44
CA GLN A 481 -34.29 -24.69 11.19
C GLN A 481 -32.98 -25.08 11.88
N LEU A 482 -31.83 -24.91 11.21
CA LEU A 482 -30.52 -25.19 11.80
C LEU A 482 -30.21 -24.25 12.97
N ALA A 483 -30.49 -22.95 12.81
CA ALA A 483 -30.33 -21.97 13.89
C ALA A 483 -31.27 -22.27 15.08
N GLY A 484 -32.51 -22.64 14.79
CA GLY A 484 -33.51 -23.04 15.80
C GLY A 484 -33.12 -24.32 16.55
N ALA A 485 -32.64 -25.34 15.84
CA ALA A 485 -32.17 -26.59 16.44
C ALA A 485 -30.98 -26.36 17.38
N LYS A 486 -30.02 -25.51 16.98
CA LYS A 486 -28.90 -25.12 17.84
C LYS A 486 -29.35 -24.38 19.10
N ARG A 487 -30.36 -23.50 18.98
CA ARG A 487 -30.94 -22.78 20.13
C ARG A 487 -31.66 -23.73 21.08
N ALA A 488 -32.40 -24.71 20.57
CA ALA A 488 -33.07 -25.71 21.41
C ALA A 488 -32.07 -26.60 22.17
N VAL A 489 -30.93 -26.92 21.55
CA VAL A 489 -29.82 -27.62 22.22
C VAL A 489 -29.19 -26.74 23.30
N GLU A 490 -28.97 -25.45 23.03
CA GLU A 490 -28.50 -24.47 24.04
C GLU A 490 -29.44 -24.37 25.24
N GLU A 491 -30.75 -24.24 25.00
CA GLU A 491 -31.78 -24.17 26.04
C GLU A 491 -31.81 -25.46 26.90
N SER A 492 -31.53 -26.60 26.29
CA SER A 492 -31.44 -27.89 26.99
C SER A 492 -30.15 -28.02 27.81
N LEU A 493 -29.02 -27.52 27.30
CA LEU A 493 -27.73 -27.53 27.99
C LEU A 493 -27.74 -26.59 29.21
N GLN A 494 -28.45 -25.46 29.13
CA GLN A 494 -28.62 -24.52 30.25
C GLN A 494 -29.49 -25.05 31.40
N GLN A 495 -30.26 -26.13 31.17
CA GLN A 495 -31.04 -26.84 32.21
C GLN A 495 -30.25 -27.98 32.88
N LEU A 496 -29.04 -28.26 32.34
CA LEU A 496 -27.91 -28.94 32.95
C LEU A 496 -27.62 -28.52 34.42
N PRO A 497 -27.89 -29.27 35.54
CA PRO A 497 -27.22 -28.90 36.79
C PRO A 497 -25.70 -28.99 36.61
N LEU A 498 -25.02 -27.87 36.85
CA LEU A 498 -23.56 -27.71 36.79
C LEU A 498 -22.83 -28.59 37.80
#